data_AF-A0A4Y2FPE7-F1
#
_entry.id   AF-A0A4Y2FPE7-F1
#
_cell.length_a   1.000
_cell.length_b   1.000
_cell.length_c   1.000
_cell.angle_alpha   90.00
_cell.angle_beta   90.00
_cell.angle_gamma   90.00
#
_symmetry.space_group_name_H-M   'P 1'
#
loop_
_entity.id
_entity.type
_entity.pdbx_description
1 polymer ?
#
loop_
_entity_poly.entity_id
_entity_poly.type
_entity_poly.pdbx_seq_one_letter_code
_entity_poly.pdbx_strand_id
1 'polypeptide(L)'
;MCTKWFPERSMRQTIQSGMILTWAVRLGTFLFIRVLKSGKDRRFDKIRGNPKLFFVYWTMQGVWIYITLLPSLLLLSRPDFAPLTNRDYLGFSLWVLGFTIEVVADFQKSVFTNMPENKGKFINTGLWSISRHPNYLGEILLWFGLYFSSSSTFKGKEILCVLCPIFDMFLITRFSGIPPLEKYGLQKWGRDPQYIEYVKKTSSLIPYLW
;
A
#
# COMPACT_ATOMS: atom_id res chain seq x y z
N MET A 1 22.44 26.92 28.08
CA MET A 1 22.65 25.70 27.28
C MET A 1 21.26 25.10 27.02
N CYS A 2 20.58 25.53 25.96
CA CYS A 2 19.24 25.02 25.63
C CYS A 2 19.38 23.57 25.14
N THR A 3 18.83 22.65 25.91
CA THR A 3 18.67 21.24 25.57
C THR A 3 17.79 21.14 24.32
N LYS A 4 18.36 20.75 23.17
CA LYS A 4 17.56 20.26 22.05
C LYS A 4 16.84 19.00 22.52
N TRP A 5 15.58 19.16 22.94
CA TRP A 5 14.70 18.07 23.36
C TRP A 5 14.43 17.05 22.24
N PHE A 6 14.75 17.40 21.00
CA PHE A 6 14.64 16.52 19.84
C PHE A 6 16.04 16.08 19.38
N PRO A 7 16.30 14.76 19.31
CA PRO A 7 17.53 14.26 18.71
C PRO A 7 17.61 14.76 17.25
N GLU A 8 18.79 15.22 16.84
CA GLU A 8 19.02 15.63 15.46
C GLU A 8 18.75 14.45 14.54
N ARG A 9 17.80 14.63 13.61
CA ARG A 9 17.41 13.60 12.65
C ARG A 9 18.30 13.68 11.43
N SER A 10 18.77 12.53 10.98
CA SER A 10 19.54 12.44 9.74
C SER A 10 18.68 12.81 8.53
N MET A 11 19.33 13.16 7.42
CA MET A 11 18.61 13.39 6.15
C MET A 11 17.81 12.14 5.73
N ARG A 12 18.38 10.94 5.93
CA ARG A 12 17.73 9.66 5.67
C ARG A 12 16.45 9.51 6.51
N GLN A 13 16.55 9.76 7.81
CA GLN A 13 15.40 9.67 8.74
C GLN A 13 14.30 10.68 8.40
N THR A 14 14.68 11.91 8.04
CA THR A 14 13.74 12.97 7.65
C THR A 14 12.98 12.61 6.38
N ILE A 15 13.70 12.15 5.34
CA ILE A 15 13.07 11.71 4.07
C ILE A 15 12.14 10.52 4.32
N GLN A 16 12.60 9.51 5.06
CA GLN A 16 11.80 8.30 5.30
C GLN A 16 10.53 8.59 6.09
N SER A 17 10.62 9.45 7.12
CA SER A 17 9.45 9.91 7.88
C SER A 17 8.47 10.68 6.98
N GLY A 18 8.99 11.56 6.12
CA GLY A 18 8.18 12.32 5.16
C GLY A 18 7.45 11.43 4.17
N MET A 19 8.11 10.39 3.64
CA MET A 19 7.50 9.39 2.76
C MET A 19 6.36 8.64 3.45
N ILE A 20 6.59 8.14 4.67
CA ILE A 20 5.57 7.44 5.46
C ILE A 20 4.37 8.35 5.74
N LEU A 21 4.63 9.59 6.19
CA LEU A 21 3.57 10.57 6.48
C LEU A 21 2.78 10.93 5.22
N THR A 22 3.46 11.14 4.10
CA THR A 22 2.82 11.45 2.81
C THR A 22 1.88 10.33 2.38
N TRP A 23 2.35 9.08 2.46
CA TRP A 23 1.52 7.92 2.14
C TRP A 23 0.34 7.77 3.10
N ALA A 24 0.59 7.86 4.42
CA ALA A 24 -0.43 7.68 5.44
C ALA A 24 -1.52 8.76 5.37
N VAL A 25 -1.14 10.03 5.21
CA VAL A 25 -2.10 11.14 5.05
C VAL A 25 -2.91 10.93 3.76
N ARG A 26 -2.25 10.63 2.63
CA ARG A 26 -2.95 10.41 1.36
C ARG A 26 -3.95 9.27 1.44
N LEU A 27 -3.51 8.08 1.87
CA LEU A 27 -4.36 6.90 1.93
C LEU A 27 -5.46 7.07 2.99
N GLY A 28 -5.12 7.61 4.16
CA GLY A 28 -6.07 7.89 5.22
C GLY A 28 -7.17 8.84 4.78
N THR A 29 -6.81 9.98 4.18
CA THR A 29 -7.76 10.95 3.62
C THR A 29 -8.60 10.34 2.51
N PHE A 30 -8.00 9.59 1.58
CA PHE A 30 -8.71 8.93 0.50
C PHE A 30 -9.78 7.95 1.01
N LEU A 31 -9.41 7.09 1.95
CA LEU A 31 -10.33 6.12 2.56
C LEU A 31 -11.42 6.81 3.38
N PHE A 32 -11.07 7.86 4.13
CA PHE A 32 -12.02 8.62 4.93
C PHE A 32 -13.09 9.28 4.05
N ILE A 33 -12.68 9.99 3.00
CA ILE A 33 -13.60 10.61 2.02
C ILE A 33 -14.50 9.55 1.38
N ARG A 34 -13.95 8.39 1.02
CA ARG A 34 -14.72 7.29 0.43
C ARG A 34 -15.82 6.80 1.37
N VAL A 35 -15.51 6.62 2.66
CA VAL A 35 -16.50 6.19 3.67
C VAL A 35 -17.58 7.24 3.88
N LEU A 36 -17.22 8.54 3.91
CA LEU A 36 -18.22 9.62 3.99
C LEU A 36 -19.18 9.60 2.80
N LYS A 37 -18.69 9.33 1.59
CA LYS A 37 -19.52 9.23 0.37
C LYS A 37 -20.38 7.96 0.33
N SER A 38 -19.84 6.81 0.74
CA SER A 38 -20.58 5.54 0.70
C SER A 38 -21.46 5.30 1.93
N GLY A 39 -21.34 6.15 2.97
CA GLY A 39 -22.02 6.05 4.26
C GLY A 39 -21.51 4.91 5.16
N LYS A 40 -20.98 3.84 4.58
CA LYS A 40 -20.38 2.71 5.29
C LYS A 40 -19.32 2.00 4.46
N ASP A 41 -18.45 1.28 5.17
CA ASP A 41 -17.57 0.28 4.57
C ASP A 41 -18.18 -1.10 4.78
N ARG A 42 -18.65 -1.71 3.68
CA ARG A 42 -19.33 -3.03 3.67
C ARG A 42 -18.50 -4.14 4.30
N ARG A 43 -17.16 -4.00 4.35
CA ARG A 43 -16.26 -4.99 4.96
C ARG A 43 -16.49 -5.14 6.46
N PHE A 44 -16.98 -4.09 7.14
CA PHE A 44 -17.23 -4.09 8.57
C PHE A 44 -18.70 -4.34 8.95
N ASP A 45 -19.59 -4.55 7.97
CA ASP A 45 -21.03 -4.75 8.23
C ASP A 45 -21.29 -5.93 9.19
N LYS A 46 -20.48 -6.99 9.10
CA LYS A 46 -20.58 -8.19 9.98
C LYS A 46 -19.86 -8.05 11.32
N ILE A 47 -19.06 -7.00 11.50
CA ILE A 47 -18.12 -6.86 12.63
C ILE A 47 -18.57 -5.78 13.61
N ARG A 48 -19.12 -4.66 13.10
CA ARG A 48 -19.44 -3.45 13.89
C ARG A 48 -20.36 -3.70 15.09
N GLY A 49 -21.27 -4.67 15.00
CA GLY A 49 -22.21 -4.99 16.08
C GLY A 49 -21.63 -5.81 17.24
N ASN A 50 -20.39 -6.29 17.12
CA ASN A 50 -19.74 -7.12 18.13
C ASN A 50 -18.45 -6.45 18.62
N PRO A 51 -18.44 -5.79 19.80
CA PRO A 51 -17.28 -5.08 20.31
C PRO A 51 -16.03 -5.94 20.47
N LYS A 52 -16.18 -7.22 20.87
CA LYS A 52 -15.05 -8.15 21.01
C LYS A 52 -14.43 -8.45 19.66
N LEU A 53 -15.27 -8.77 18.66
CA LEU A 53 -14.79 -9.04 17.31
C LEU A 53 -14.16 -7.77 16.70
N PHE A 54 -14.78 -6.61 16.90
CA PHE A 54 -14.23 -5.34 16.44
C PHE A 54 -12.85 -5.07 17.06
N PHE A 55 -12.68 -5.30 18.36
CA PHE A 55 -11.38 -5.14 19.04
C PHE A 55 -10.30 -6.08 18.48
N VAL A 56 -10.66 -7.33 18.15
CA VAL A 56 -9.74 -8.27 17.50
C VAL A 56 -9.30 -7.75 16.13
N TYR A 57 -10.23 -7.32 15.27
CA TYR A 57 -9.89 -6.73 13.96
C TYR A 57 -9.04 -5.47 14.10
N TRP A 58 -9.37 -4.60 15.04
CA TRP A 58 -8.61 -3.39 15.33
C TRP A 58 -7.16 -3.72 15.74
N THR A 59 -6.99 -4.66 16.65
CA THR A 59 -5.67 -5.08 17.14
C THR A 59 -4.84 -5.73 16.03
N MET A 60 -5.45 -6.58 15.20
CA MET A 60 -4.77 -7.18 14.05
C MET A 60 -4.27 -6.13 13.05
N GLN A 61 -5.05 -5.08 12.80
CA GLN A 61 -4.62 -3.95 11.95
C GLN A 61 -3.42 -3.21 12.57
N GLY A 62 -3.43 -2.99 13.89
CA GLY A 62 -2.29 -2.39 14.61
C GLY A 62 -1.02 -3.21 14.49
N VAL A 63 -1.12 -4.54 14.67
CA VAL A 63 0.02 -5.47 14.51
C VAL A 63 0.54 -5.44 13.07
N TRP A 64 -0.34 -5.45 12.08
CA TRP A 64 0.05 -5.33 10.67
C TRP A 64 0.83 -4.04 10.44
N ILE A 65 0.27 -2.88 10.80
CA ILE A 65 0.92 -1.58 10.62
C ILE A 65 2.32 -1.57 11.27
N TYR A 66 2.44 -2.14 12.48
CA TYR A 66 3.73 -2.26 13.15
C TYR A 66 4.74 -3.09 12.35
N ILE A 67 4.34 -4.27 11.85
CA ILE A 67 5.22 -5.12 11.03
C ILE A 67 5.65 -4.39 9.75
N THR A 68 4.73 -3.73 9.05
CA THR A 68 5.01 -2.98 7.83
C THR A 68 5.99 -1.83 8.09
N LEU A 69 5.84 -1.11 9.20
CA LEU A 69 6.71 0.00 9.56
C LEU A 69 8.05 -0.43 10.18
N LEU A 70 8.20 -1.69 10.61
CA LEU A 70 9.35 -2.17 11.37
C LEU A 70 10.72 -1.80 10.74
N PRO A 71 10.96 -1.95 9.41
CA PRO A 71 12.23 -1.54 8.82
C PRO A 71 12.54 -0.05 9.05
N SER A 72 11.52 0.81 8.93
CA SER A 72 11.66 2.25 9.13
C SER A 72 11.79 2.60 10.61
N LEU A 73 11.08 1.90 11.49
CA LEU A 73 11.22 2.08 12.95
C LEU A 73 12.63 1.75 13.42
N LEU A 74 13.28 0.73 12.85
CA LEU A 74 14.69 0.40 13.16
C LEU A 74 15.66 1.49 12.73
N LEU A 75 15.40 2.17 11.61
CA LEU A 75 16.17 3.35 11.22
C LEU A 75 15.93 4.51 12.20
N LEU A 76 14.68 4.76 12.55
CA LEU A 76 14.27 5.91 13.38
C LEU A 76 14.62 5.75 14.87
N SER A 77 14.91 4.53 15.33
CA SER A 77 15.23 4.25 16.73
C SER A 77 16.69 4.47 17.11
N ARG A 78 17.58 4.76 16.14
CA ARG A 78 19.01 4.96 16.38
C ARG A 78 19.52 6.30 15.84
N PRO A 79 20.60 6.87 16.40
CA PRO A 79 21.31 7.97 15.75
C PRO A 79 21.89 7.50 14.41
N ASP A 80 21.76 8.34 13.39
CA ASP A 80 22.30 8.10 12.07
C ASP A 80 23.01 9.36 11.59
N PHE A 81 24.32 9.27 11.39
CA PHE A 81 25.14 10.39 10.92
C PHE A 81 25.86 10.08 9.60
N ALA A 82 25.59 8.90 9.03
CA ALA A 82 26.19 8.50 7.78
C ALA A 82 25.54 9.24 6.60
N PRO A 83 26.31 9.57 5.55
CA PRO A 83 25.74 10.14 4.33
C PRO A 83 24.80 9.14 3.65
N LEU A 84 23.96 9.66 2.75
CA LEU A 84 23.13 8.84 1.89
C LEU A 84 24.01 7.98 0.96
N THR A 85 23.56 6.76 0.73
CA THR A 85 24.21 5.75 -0.10
C THR A 85 23.39 5.49 -1.36
N ASN A 86 23.97 4.81 -2.36
CA ASN A 86 23.24 4.39 -3.56
C ASN A 86 22.00 3.53 -3.24
N ARG A 87 22.03 2.79 -2.13
CA ARG A 87 20.89 1.98 -1.67
C ARG A 87 19.73 2.86 -1.19
N ASP A 88 20.04 4.00 -0.58
CA ASP A 88 19.04 4.99 -0.17
C ASP A 88 18.32 5.58 -1.39
N TYR A 89 19.09 6.01 -2.39
CA TYR A 89 18.53 6.54 -3.64
C TYR A 89 17.69 5.52 -4.41
N LEU A 90 18.12 4.24 -4.44
CA LEU A 90 17.31 3.16 -5.00
C LEU A 90 15.98 3.01 -4.25
N GLY A 91 16.03 2.98 -2.91
CA GLY A 91 14.83 2.88 -2.08
C GLY A 91 13.87 4.05 -2.28
N PHE A 92 14.40 5.28 -2.32
CA PHE A 92 13.61 6.48 -2.57
C PHE A 92 12.99 6.48 -3.97
N SER A 93 13.73 6.04 -4.98
CA SER A 93 13.22 5.96 -6.36
C SER A 93 12.10 4.93 -6.49
N LEU A 94 12.26 3.76 -5.86
CA LEU A 94 11.21 2.73 -5.79
C LEU A 94 9.97 3.24 -5.05
N TRP A 95 10.17 3.99 -3.97
CA TRP A 95 9.06 4.61 -3.24
C TRP A 95 8.30 5.61 -4.10
N VAL A 96 8.99 6.53 -4.78
CA VAL A 96 8.36 7.52 -5.65
C VAL A 96 7.62 6.85 -6.80
N LEU A 97 8.22 5.84 -7.43
CA LEU A 97 7.58 5.06 -8.48
C LEU A 97 6.31 4.36 -7.98
N GLY A 98 6.41 3.62 -6.86
CA GLY A 98 5.30 2.91 -6.27
C GLY A 98 4.16 3.83 -5.86
N PHE A 99 4.49 4.93 -5.17
CA PHE A 99 3.53 5.95 -4.76
C PHE A 99 2.82 6.59 -5.96
N THR A 100 3.56 6.90 -7.03
CA THR A 100 2.98 7.46 -8.26
C THR A 100 2.01 6.49 -8.92
N ILE A 101 2.40 5.22 -9.05
CA ILE A 101 1.53 4.17 -9.60
C ILE A 101 0.25 4.04 -8.76
N GLU A 102 0.37 4.01 -7.43
CA GLU A 102 -0.77 3.90 -6.52
C GLU A 102 -1.73 5.09 -6.68
N VAL A 103 -1.21 6.32 -6.63
CA VAL A 103 -2.00 7.55 -6.77
C VAL A 103 -2.71 7.61 -8.12
N VAL A 104 -2.00 7.33 -9.21
CA VAL A 104 -2.58 7.38 -10.56
C VAL A 104 -3.64 6.29 -10.73
N ALA A 105 -3.40 5.08 -10.24
CA ALA A 105 -4.36 3.98 -10.30
C ALA A 105 -5.66 4.29 -9.53
N ASP A 106 -5.52 4.79 -8.30
CA ASP A 106 -6.65 5.20 -7.45
C ASP A 106 -7.43 6.36 -8.10
N PHE A 107 -6.72 7.34 -8.67
CA PHE A 107 -7.33 8.46 -9.38
C PHE A 107 -8.11 8.00 -10.61
N GLN A 108 -7.50 7.20 -11.49
CA GLN A 108 -8.17 6.62 -12.68
C GLN A 108 -9.44 5.88 -12.30
N LYS A 109 -9.38 5.04 -11.26
CA LYS A 109 -10.54 4.29 -10.77
C LYS A 109 -11.62 5.20 -10.17
N SER A 110 -11.21 6.24 -9.45
CA SER A 110 -12.13 7.20 -8.84
C SER A 110 -12.87 8.01 -9.90
N VAL A 111 -12.16 8.50 -10.92
CA VAL A 111 -12.76 9.20 -12.07
C VAL A 111 -13.75 8.27 -12.79
N PHE A 112 -13.31 7.06 -13.14
CA PHE A 112 -14.16 6.08 -13.82
C PHE A 112 -15.44 5.76 -13.04
N THR A 113 -15.33 5.56 -11.72
CA THR A 113 -16.48 5.17 -10.88
C THR A 113 -17.47 6.32 -10.65
N ASN A 114 -17.02 7.57 -10.71
CA ASN A 114 -17.89 8.75 -10.51
C ASN A 114 -18.68 9.14 -11.76
N MET A 115 -18.33 8.60 -12.94
CA MET A 115 -19.04 8.82 -14.19
C MET A 115 -20.36 8.02 -14.22
N PRO A 116 -21.53 8.67 -14.38
CA PRO A 116 -22.84 7.99 -14.41
C PRO A 116 -22.94 6.88 -15.48
N GLU A 117 -22.32 7.08 -16.64
CA GLU A 117 -22.26 6.17 -17.78
C GLU A 117 -21.46 4.89 -17.50
N ASN A 118 -20.64 4.90 -16.45
CA ASN A 118 -19.82 3.76 -16.01
C ASN A 118 -20.46 3.01 -14.85
N LYS A 119 -21.67 3.39 -14.42
CA LYS A 119 -22.42 2.66 -13.40
C LYS A 119 -22.56 1.19 -13.81
N GLY A 120 -22.09 0.32 -12.92
CA GLY A 120 -22.15 -1.12 -13.13
C GLY A 120 -21.06 -1.68 -14.06
N LYS A 121 -20.19 -0.86 -14.65
CA LYS A 121 -19.07 -1.31 -15.50
C LYS A 121 -17.79 -1.50 -14.67
N PHE A 122 -16.79 -2.15 -15.27
CA PHE A 122 -15.44 -2.31 -14.72
C PHE A 122 -14.45 -1.45 -15.50
N ILE A 123 -13.41 -0.95 -14.82
CA ILE A 123 -12.33 -0.20 -15.46
C ILE A 123 -11.35 -1.16 -16.12
N ASN A 124 -10.96 -0.86 -17.35
CA ASN A 124 -10.00 -1.63 -18.15
C ASN A 124 -9.09 -0.71 -19.00
N THR A 125 -8.93 0.55 -18.60
CA THR A 125 -8.14 1.57 -19.30
C THR A 125 -7.03 2.14 -18.40
N GLY A 126 -6.02 2.77 -19.01
CA GLY A 126 -4.90 3.34 -18.27
C GLY A 126 -4.04 2.25 -17.61
N LEU A 127 -3.68 2.42 -16.34
CA LEU A 127 -2.89 1.41 -15.63
C LEU A 127 -3.68 0.10 -15.46
N TRP A 128 -5.01 0.19 -15.44
CA TRP A 128 -5.90 -0.96 -15.30
C TRP A 128 -5.95 -1.83 -16.55
N SER A 129 -5.50 -1.35 -17.72
CA SER A 129 -5.36 -2.21 -18.92
C SER A 129 -4.06 -3.02 -18.93
N ILE A 130 -3.12 -2.70 -18.03
CA ILE A 130 -1.79 -3.31 -17.94
C ILE A 130 -1.75 -4.31 -16.78
N SER A 131 -2.30 -3.91 -15.64
CA SER A 131 -2.42 -4.73 -14.43
C SER A 131 -3.84 -4.60 -13.89
N ARG A 132 -4.45 -5.69 -13.42
CA ARG A 132 -5.77 -5.64 -12.78
C ARG A 132 -5.72 -5.00 -11.40
N HIS A 133 -4.55 -4.92 -10.79
CA HIS A 133 -4.35 -4.36 -9.46
C HIS A 133 -3.12 -3.42 -9.39
N PRO A 134 -3.07 -2.36 -10.21
CA PRO A 134 -1.89 -1.51 -10.30
C PRO A 134 -1.66 -0.73 -9.01
N ASN A 135 -2.72 -0.38 -8.28
CA ASN A 135 -2.60 0.30 -6.99
C ASN A 135 -1.86 -0.55 -5.95
N TYR A 136 -2.12 -1.87 -5.91
CA TYR A 136 -1.39 -2.78 -5.02
C TYR A 136 0.05 -3.03 -5.47
N LEU A 137 0.33 -3.02 -6.78
CA LEU A 137 1.70 -3.04 -7.26
C LEU A 137 2.47 -1.81 -6.74
N GLY A 138 1.84 -0.63 -6.80
CA GLY A 138 2.39 0.60 -6.24
C GLY A 138 2.69 0.50 -4.75
N GLU A 139 1.73 0.01 -3.96
CA GLU A 139 1.87 -0.21 -2.51
C GLU A 139 3.01 -1.19 -2.17
N ILE A 140 3.13 -2.30 -2.91
CA ILE A 140 4.23 -3.25 -2.71
C ILE A 140 5.58 -2.57 -3.00
N LEU A 141 5.70 -1.90 -4.15
CA LEU A 141 6.95 -1.24 -4.56
C LEU A 141 7.42 -0.19 -3.54
N LEU A 142 6.49 0.60 -2.99
CA LEU A 142 6.85 1.64 -2.03
C LEU A 142 7.30 1.07 -0.68
N TRP A 143 6.71 -0.03 -0.21
CA TRP A 143 7.16 -0.67 1.04
C TRP A 143 8.51 -1.35 0.87
N PHE A 144 8.78 -1.97 -0.28
CA PHE A 144 10.12 -2.43 -0.63
C PHE A 144 11.11 -1.26 -0.72
N GLY A 145 10.72 -0.10 -1.26
CA GLY A 145 11.54 1.11 -1.31
C GLY A 145 11.95 1.62 0.08
N LEU A 146 11.03 1.63 1.04
CA LEU A 146 11.32 1.98 2.44
C LEU A 146 12.26 0.96 3.11
N TYR A 147 12.08 -0.34 2.82
CA TYR A 147 13.03 -1.35 3.27
C TYR A 147 14.43 -1.11 2.67
N PHE A 148 14.56 -0.92 1.36
CA PHE A 148 15.87 -0.71 0.72
C PHE A 148 16.61 0.47 1.31
N SER A 149 15.94 1.61 1.48
CA SER A 149 16.54 2.80 2.10
C SER A 149 16.92 2.57 3.56
N SER A 150 16.04 2.04 4.42
CA SER A 150 16.40 1.72 5.82
C SER A 150 17.55 0.71 5.94
N SER A 151 17.61 -0.26 5.03
CA SER A 151 18.60 -1.34 5.06
C SER A 151 20.04 -0.90 4.80
N SER A 152 20.27 0.35 4.41
CA SER A 152 21.61 0.95 4.36
C SER A 152 22.24 1.08 5.76
N THR A 153 21.43 1.10 6.82
CA THR A 153 21.87 1.23 8.22
C THR A 153 21.86 -0.08 8.99
N PHE A 154 21.33 -1.15 8.40
CA PHE A 154 21.12 -2.41 9.08
C PHE A 154 22.43 -3.17 9.28
N LYS A 155 22.56 -3.80 10.44
CA LYS A 155 23.70 -4.65 10.81
C LYS A 155 23.23 -6.05 11.19
N GLY A 156 24.00 -7.07 10.81
CA GLY A 156 23.71 -8.47 11.16
C GLY A 156 22.31 -8.92 10.73
N LYS A 157 21.50 -9.38 11.69
CA LYS A 157 20.17 -9.97 11.43
C LYS A 157 19.08 -8.97 11.05
N GLU A 158 19.33 -7.66 11.18
CA GLU A 158 18.35 -6.62 10.84
C GLU A 158 17.96 -6.65 9.35
N ILE A 159 18.84 -7.17 8.47
CA ILE A 159 18.54 -7.38 7.06
C ILE A 159 17.36 -8.34 6.82
N LEU A 160 17.05 -9.21 7.79
CA LEU A 160 15.88 -10.09 7.74
C LEU A 160 14.56 -9.33 7.81
N CYS A 161 14.58 -8.02 8.12
CA CYS A 161 13.39 -7.18 8.03
C CYS A 161 12.86 -7.02 6.59
N VAL A 162 13.54 -7.55 5.56
CA VAL A 162 12.97 -7.75 4.22
C VAL A 162 11.70 -8.62 4.27
N LEU A 163 11.58 -9.48 5.29
CA LEU A 163 10.39 -10.27 5.52
C LEU A 163 9.14 -9.41 5.79
N CYS A 164 9.29 -8.16 6.25
CA CYS A 164 8.18 -7.25 6.47
C CYS A 164 7.45 -6.85 5.17
N PRO A 165 8.10 -6.27 4.13
CA PRO A 165 7.43 -6.01 2.86
C PRO A 165 7.08 -7.29 2.09
N ILE A 166 7.79 -8.41 2.28
CA ILE A 166 7.37 -9.72 1.74
C ILE A 166 6.05 -10.18 2.38
N PHE A 167 5.92 -10.02 3.70
CA PHE A 167 4.69 -10.33 4.42
C PHE A 167 3.53 -9.46 3.95
N ASP A 168 3.76 -8.16 3.76
CA ASP A 168 2.75 -7.25 3.24
C ASP A 168 2.30 -7.64 1.81
N MET A 169 3.26 -7.90 0.93
CA MET A 169 3.00 -8.44 -0.42
C MET A 169 2.21 -9.75 -0.37
N PHE A 170 2.59 -10.68 0.52
CA PHE A 170 1.89 -11.95 0.68
C PHE A 170 0.44 -11.74 1.15
N LEU A 171 0.23 -10.87 2.14
CA LEU A 171 -1.11 -10.55 2.59
C LEU A 171 -1.94 -9.93 1.47
N ILE A 172 -1.42 -8.95 0.74
CA ILE A 172 -2.13 -8.28 -0.36
C ILE A 172 -2.46 -9.25 -1.51
N THR A 173 -1.59 -10.21 -1.79
CA THR A 173 -1.74 -11.10 -2.94
C THR A 173 -2.51 -12.38 -2.64
N ARG A 174 -2.52 -12.85 -1.38
CA ARG A 174 -3.06 -14.18 -1.02
C ARG A 174 -4.23 -14.17 -0.06
N PHE A 175 -4.35 -13.16 0.80
CA PHE A 175 -5.36 -13.16 1.87
C PHE A 175 -6.28 -11.95 1.82
N SER A 176 -5.69 -10.78 1.84
CA SER A 176 -6.32 -9.47 1.73
C SER A 176 -6.20 -8.95 0.29
N GLY A 177 -6.58 -7.71 0.03
CA GLY A 177 -6.22 -7.06 -1.23
C GLY A 177 -6.88 -7.69 -2.46
N ILE A 178 -6.11 -8.50 -3.20
CA ILE A 178 -6.44 -9.06 -4.52
C ILE A 178 -7.57 -10.11 -4.45
N PRO A 179 -7.47 -11.22 -3.68
CA PRO A 179 -8.45 -12.31 -3.80
C PRO A 179 -9.89 -11.91 -3.47
N PRO A 180 -10.17 -11.09 -2.42
CA PRO A 180 -11.53 -10.60 -2.18
C PRO A 180 -12.07 -9.74 -3.33
N LEU A 181 -11.22 -8.94 -3.99
CA LEU A 181 -11.61 -8.08 -5.10
C LEU A 181 -11.84 -8.87 -6.38
N GLU A 182 -11.00 -9.86 -6.70
CA GLU A 182 -11.23 -10.73 -7.86
C GLU A 182 -12.50 -11.56 -7.68
N LYS A 183 -12.75 -12.08 -6.47
CA LYS A 183 -14.01 -12.77 -6.13
C LYS A 183 -15.23 -11.87 -6.30
N TYR A 184 -15.15 -10.63 -5.81
CA TYR A 184 -16.23 -9.65 -5.98
C TYR A 184 -16.44 -9.30 -7.46
N GLY A 185 -15.37 -9.13 -8.23
CA GLY A 185 -15.42 -8.85 -9.66
C GLY A 185 -16.08 -9.99 -10.44
N LEU A 186 -15.73 -11.24 -10.16
CA LEU A 186 -16.38 -12.41 -10.74
C LEU A 186 -17.87 -12.51 -10.37
N GLN A 187 -18.24 -12.20 -9.13
CA GLN A 187 -19.65 -12.18 -8.72
C GLN A 187 -20.46 -11.13 -9.48
N LYS A 188 -19.86 -9.96 -9.74
CA LYS A 188 -20.54 -8.82 -10.37
C LYS A 188 -20.55 -8.89 -11.89
N TRP A 189 -19.43 -9.30 -12.49
CA TRP A 189 -19.18 -9.22 -13.94
C TRP A 189 -18.81 -10.56 -14.57
N GLY A 190 -18.79 -11.67 -13.83
CA GLY A 190 -18.38 -12.98 -14.35
C GLY A 190 -19.29 -13.59 -15.43
N ARG A 191 -20.44 -12.98 -15.72
CA ARG A 191 -21.31 -13.33 -16.85
C ARG A 191 -21.09 -12.44 -18.08
N ASP A 192 -20.30 -11.38 -17.95
CA ASP A 192 -19.98 -10.45 -19.03
C ASP A 192 -18.78 -10.98 -19.83
N PRO A 193 -18.93 -11.31 -21.12
CA PRO A 193 -17.82 -11.77 -21.96
C PRO A 193 -16.64 -10.81 -21.99
N GLN A 194 -16.88 -9.49 -21.94
CA GLN A 194 -15.82 -8.47 -21.96
C GLN A 194 -14.98 -8.53 -20.68
N TYR A 195 -15.61 -8.79 -19.54
CA TYR A 195 -14.88 -8.94 -18.26
C TYR A 195 -14.03 -10.21 -18.26
N ILE A 196 -14.56 -11.32 -18.77
CA ILE A 196 -13.82 -12.57 -18.89
C ILE A 196 -12.60 -12.39 -19.80
N GLU A 197 -12.78 -11.70 -20.93
CA GLU A 197 -11.67 -11.39 -21.85
C GLU A 197 -10.62 -10.49 -21.20
N TYR A 198 -11.06 -9.46 -20.47
CA TYR A 198 -10.19 -8.57 -19.70
C TYR A 198 -9.34 -9.34 -18.68
N VAL A 199 -9.95 -10.27 -17.91
CA VAL A 199 -9.25 -11.13 -16.95
C VAL A 199 -8.26 -12.08 -17.65
N LYS A 200 -8.56 -12.55 -18.86
CA LYS A 200 -7.63 -13.41 -19.61
C LYS A 200 -6.42 -12.63 -20.17
N LYS A 201 -6.64 -11.41 -20.63
CA LYS A 201 -5.61 -10.60 -21.32
C LYS A 201 -4.74 -9.78 -20.37
N THR A 202 -5.26 -9.44 -19.19
CA THR A 202 -4.60 -8.51 -18.27
C THR A 202 -4.03 -9.25 -17.07
N SER A 203 -2.73 -9.10 -16.85
CA SER A 203 -2.01 -9.62 -15.68
C SER A 203 -2.66 -9.20 -14.36
N SER A 204 -2.64 -10.06 -13.34
CA SER A 204 -3.24 -9.71 -12.04
C SER A 204 -2.46 -8.59 -11.36
N LEU A 205 -1.12 -8.67 -11.37
CA LEU A 205 -0.26 -7.73 -10.66
C LEU A 205 0.90 -7.22 -11.52
N ILE A 206 1.80 -8.10 -11.94
CA ILE A 206 3.00 -7.77 -12.70
C ILE A 206 2.83 -8.24 -14.15
N PRO A 207 2.90 -7.35 -15.14
CA PRO A 207 2.80 -7.73 -16.55
C PRO A 207 3.75 -8.88 -16.89
N TYR A 208 3.23 -9.90 -17.57
CA TYR A 208 3.97 -11.08 -18.08
C TYR A 208 4.56 -12.03 -17.01
N LEU A 209 4.45 -11.70 -15.72
CA LEU A 209 4.99 -12.51 -14.62
C LEU A 209 3.91 -13.02 -13.66
N TRP A 210 2.77 -12.32 -13.58
CA TRP A 210 1.70 -12.58 -12.61
C TRP A 210 0.31 -12.28 -13.18
#